data_AF-A0A7Y5UI39-F1
#
_entry.id   AF-A0A7Y5UI39-F1
#
_cell.length_a   1.000
_cell.length_b   1.000
_cell.length_c   1.000
_cell.angle_alpha   90.00
_cell.angle_beta   90.00
_cell.angle_gamma   90.00
#
_symmetry.space_group_name_H-M   'P 1'
#
loop_
_entity.id
_entity.type
_entity.pdbx_description
1 polymer ?
#
loop_
_entity_poly.entity_id
_entity_poly.type
_entity_poly.pdbx_seq_one_letter_code
_entity_poly.pdbx_strand_id
1 'polypeptide(L)'
;ALRLEPLDDETRERLAAVQAPLIGTPAYVPPLPPDALALAALVLWTGAWVALVIQAVRRTPLVRPLAGGAIACAVVALAGALELHERAGVRGLGVLRAARDLVDAPSSNGQPVAAATVGEVGALGIREGPWLRLDLGGARAGWVPAAAVLPLDGAGVD
;
A
#
# COMPACT_ATOMS: atom_id res chain seq x y z
N ALA A 1 -32.54 2.06 8.50
CA ALA A 1 -31.14 2.48 8.72
C ALA A 1 -30.65 1.84 10.02
N LEU A 2 -29.80 0.82 9.94
CA LEU A 2 -29.11 0.31 11.13
C LEU A 2 -28.12 1.38 11.59
N ARG A 3 -28.43 2.05 12.70
CA ARG A 3 -27.42 2.81 13.45
C ARG A 3 -26.66 1.78 14.27
N LEU A 4 -25.46 1.44 13.81
CA LEU A 4 -24.50 0.74 14.65
C LEU A 4 -24.10 1.71 15.74
N GLU A 5 -24.52 1.46 16.99
CA GLU A 5 -24.10 2.22 18.16
C GLU A 5 -22.65 1.79 18.45
N PRO A 6 -21.63 2.61 18.11
CA PRO A 6 -20.22 2.18 18.13
C PRO A 6 -19.66 1.95 19.54
N LEU A 7 -20.48 2.15 20.57
CA LEU A 7 -20.12 2.04 21.99
C LEU A 7 -20.70 0.78 22.67
N ASP A 8 -21.51 0.00 21.96
CA ASP A 8 -22.07 -1.23 22.51
C ASP A 8 -20.96 -2.24 22.85
N ASP A 9 -21.00 -2.77 24.08
CA ASP A 9 -19.97 -3.63 24.62
C ASP A 9 -19.87 -4.95 23.84
N GLU A 10 -21.00 -5.45 23.33
CA GLU A 10 -21.05 -6.65 22.47
C GLU A 10 -20.31 -6.41 21.14
N THR A 11 -20.45 -5.22 20.57
CA THR A 11 -19.74 -4.84 19.34
C THR A 11 -18.24 -4.67 19.60
N ARG A 12 -17.86 -4.15 20.77
CA ARG A 12 -16.45 -4.02 21.20
C ARG A 12 -15.80 -5.37 21.44
N GLU A 13 -16.52 -6.32 22.03
CA GLU A 13 -16.03 -7.67 22.27
C GLU A 13 -15.87 -8.45 20.97
N ARG A 14 -16.83 -8.30 20.04
CA ARG A 14 -16.72 -8.86 18.68
C ARG A 14 -15.56 -8.22 17.89
N LEU A 15 -15.34 -6.91 17.98
CA LEU A 15 -14.20 -6.24 17.36
C LEU A 15 -12.87 -6.62 18.01
N ALA A 16 -12.84 -6.84 19.32
CA ALA A 16 -11.65 -7.35 20.00
C ALA A 16 -11.30 -8.78 19.59
N ALA A 17 -12.30 -9.57 19.19
CA ALA A 17 -12.12 -10.88 18.59
C ALA A 17 -11.68 -10.83 17.10
N VAL A 18 -11.87 -9.69 16.42
CA VAL A 18 -11.29 -9.48 15.07
C VAL A 18 -9.80 -9.20 15.23
N GLN A 19 -9.00 -10.13 14.71
CA GLN A 19 -7.55 -10.09 14.80
C GLN A 19 -7.00 -8.76 14.26
N ALA A 20 -6.20 -8.08 15.08
CA ALA A 20 -5.59 -6.81 14.70
C ALA A 20 -4.86 -6.94 13.35
N PRO A 21 -5.00 -5.98 12.42
CA PRO A 21 -4.33 -6.03 11.13
C PRO A 21 -2.83 -6.26 11.34
N LEU A 22 -2.33 -7.41 10.90
CA LEU A 22 -0.89 -7.67 10.97
C LEU A 22 -0.18 -6.61 10.11
N ILE A 23 0.88 -6.04 10.67
CA ILE A 23 1.80 -5.17 9.93
C ILE A 23 2.30 -5.99 8.73
N GLY A 24 1.99 -5.54 7.51
CA GLY A 24 2.29 -6.28 6.26
C GLY A 24 1.07 -6.90 5.54
N THR A 25 -0.14 -6.72 6.07
CA THR A 25 -1.36 -7.06 5.34
C THR A 25 -1.61 -5.98 4.27
N PRO A 26 -2.10 -6.31 3.06
CA PRO A 26 -2.40 -5.34 2.00
C PRO A 26 -3.46 -4.30 2.37
N ALA A 27 -4.29 -4.58 3.38
CA ALA A 27 -5.22 -3.63 3.98
C ALA A 27 -4.56 -2.65 4.97
N TYR A 28 -3.26 -2.79 5.25
CA TYR A 28 -2.52 -1.88 6.11
C TYR A 28 -2.23 -0.59 5.34
N VAL A 29 -3.06 0.41 5.56
CA VAL A 29 -2.79 1.78 5.12
C VAL A 29 -1.82 2.39 6.14
N PRO A 30 -0.53 2.63 5.79
CA PRO A 30 0.35 3.35 6.69
C PRO A 30 -0.27 4.73 6.98
N PRO A 31 -0.27 5.21 8.24
CA PRO A 31 -0.92 6.47 8.63
C PRO A 31 -0.20 7.72 8.11
N LEU A 32 0.71 7.58 7.15
CA LEU A 32 1.45 8.67 6.54
C LEU A 32 0.72 9.10 5.27
N PRO A 33 0.13 10.32 5.25
CA PRO A 33 -0.46 10.86 4.04
C PRO A 33 0.62 10.90 2.94
N PRO A 34 0.35 10.42 1.71
CA PRO A 34 1.31 10.48 0.62
C PRO A 34 1.78 11.92 0.35
N ASP A 35 0.91 12.90 0.61
CA ASP A 35 1.20 14.33 0.51
C ASP A 35 2.30 14.79 1.48
N ALA A 36 2.42 14.16 2.65
CA ALA A 36 3.46 14.50 3.63
C ALA A 36 4.86 14.09 3.13
N LEU A 37 4.97 12.95 2.45
CA LEU A 37 6.22 12.51 1.83
C LEU A 37 6.58 13.38 0.62
N ALA A 38 5.59 13.74 -0.21
CA ALA A 38 5.79 14.67 -1.32
C ALA A 38 6.25 16.06 -0.85
N LEU A 39 5.65 16.60 0.22
CA LEU A 39 6.08 17.84 0.85
C LEU A 39 7.50 17.74 1.43
N ALA A 40 7.82 16.66 2.12
CA ALA A 40 9.16 16.44 2.66
C ALA A 40 10.22 16.41 1.54
N ALA A 41 9.93 15.69 0.45
CA ALA A 41 10.80 15.64 -0.72
C ALA A 41 10.97 17.03 -1.37
N LEU A 42 9.88 17.80 -1.50
CA LEU A 42 9.90 19.16 -2.05
C LEU A 42 10.71 20.14 -1.18
N VAL A 43 10.57 20.06 0.15
CA VAL A 43 11.33 20.86 1.10
C VAL A 43 12.82 20.52 1.05
N LEU A 44 13.17 19.23 0.98
CA LEU A 44 14.56 18.78 0.80
C LEU A 44 15.15 19.26 -0.54
N TRP A 45 14.39 19.15 -1.63
CA TRP A 45 14.82 19.59 -2.95
C TRP A 45 15.04 21.10 -3.02
N THR A 46 14.07 21.90 -2.58
CA THR A 46 14.19 23.37 -2.54
C THR A 46 15.29 23.82 -1.58
N GLY A 47 15.45 23.17 -0.42
CA GLY A 47 16.55 23.40 0.50
C GLY A 47 17.93 23.16 -0.12
N ALA A 48 18.07 22.11 -0.95
CA ALA A 48 19.32 21.83 -1.66
C ALA A 48 19.69 22.93 -2.66
N TRP A 49 18.73 23.44 -3.43
CA TRP A 49 18.94 24.56 -4.36
C TRP A 49 19.33 25.84 -3.62
N VAL A 50 18.65 26.16 -2.51
CA VAL A 50 18.98 27.34 -1.69
C VAL A 50 20.39 27.24 -1.13
N ALA A 51 20.81 26.07 -0.65
CA ALA A 51 22.17 25.85 -0.15
C ALA A 51 23.24 26.03 -1.24
N LEU A 52 22.98 25.57 -2.47
CA LEU A 52 23.87 25.79 -3.62
C LEU A 52 24.00 27.27 -3.98
N VAL A 53 22.88 28.01 -4.02
CA VAL A 53 22.89 29.46 -4.30
C VAL A 53 23.65 30.22 -3.22
N ILE A 54 23.41 29.91 -1.93
CA ILE A 54 24.13 30.54 -0.81
C ILE A 54 25.63 30.24 -0.90
N GLN A 55 26.02 29.02 -1.26
CA GLN A 55 27.43 28.65 -1.45
C GLN A 55 28.07 29.43 -2.60
N ALA A 56 27.38 29.55 -3.75
CA ALA A 56 27.86 30.29 -4.92
C ALA A 56 28.05 31.78 -4.60
N VAL A 57 27.14 32.38 -3.82
CA VAL A 57 27.19 33.78 -3.42
C VAL A 57 28.23 34.05 -2.34
N ARG A 58 28.35 33.16 -1.34
CA ARG A 58 29.24 33.39 -0.17
C ARG A 58 30.67 32.87 -0.35
N ARG A 59 30.96 32.08 -1.40
CA ARG A 59 32.29 31.50 -1.71
C ARG A 59 32.99 30.85 -0.50
N THR A 60 32.24 30.29 0.43
CA THR A 60 32.77 29.68 1.65
C THR A 60 33.12 28.20 1.41
N PRO A 61 34.36 27.76 1.71
CA PRO A 61 34.80 26.37 1.45
C PRO A 61 34.16 25.33 2.39
N LEU A 62 33.58 25.77 3.52
CA LEU A 62 32.94 24.93 4.54
C LEU A 62 31.60 24.29 4.11
N VAL A 63 31.05 24.69 2.96
CA VAL A 63 29.68 24.30 2.56
C VAL A 63 29.67 23.08 1.62
N ARG A 64 30.83 22.63 1.13
CA ARG A 64 30.99 21.41 0.32
C ARG A 64 30.39 20.14 0.94
N PRO A 65 30.65 19.80 2.22
CA PRO A 65 30.05 18.61 2.84
C PRO A 65 28.53 18.75 3.04
N LEU A 66 28.02 19.97 3.24
CA LEU A 66 26.59 20.26 3.36
C LEU A 66 25.83 20.03 2.05
N ALA A 67 26.43 20.37 0.91
CA ALA A 67 25.85 20.08 -0.41
C ALA A 67 25.77 18.56 -0.67
N GLY A 68 26.80 17.80 -0.29
CA GLY A 68 26.78 16.34 -0.38
C GLY A 68 25.71 15.71 0.51
N GLY A 69 25.56 16.18 1.75
CA GLY A 69 24.54 15.71 2.69
C GLY A 69 23.11 15.98 2.20
N ALA A 70 22.86 17.15 1.61
CA ALA A 70 21.56 17.50 1.03
C ALA A 70 21.19 16.59 -0.16
N ILE A 71 22.16 16.32 -1.06
CA ILE A 71 21.95 15.39 -2.18
C ILE A 71 21.67 13.97 -1.68
N ALA A 72 22.44 13.49 -0.70
CA ALA A 72 22.23 12.16 -0.12
C ALA A 72 20.83 12.04 0.52
N CYS A 73 20.38 13.04 1.27
CA CYS A 73 19.03 13.05 1.84
C CYS A 73 17.95 13.08 0.76
N ALA A 74 18.14 13.84 -0.32
CA ALA A 74 17.20 13.89 -1.44
C ALA A 74 17.10 12.53 -2.16
N VAL A 75 18.21 11.84 -2.36
CA VAL A 75 18.24 10.49 -2.96
C VAL A 75 17.51 9.48 -2.07
N VAL A 76 17.76 9.50 -0.75
CA VAL A 76 17.07 8.61 0.20
C VAL A 76 15.56 8.90 0.25
N ALA A 77 15.17 10.17 0.27
CA ALA A 77 13.76 10.56 0.24
C ALA A 77 13.07 10.14 -1.07
N LEU A 78 13.75 10.29 -2.21
CA LEU A 78 13.23 9.86 -3.51
C LEU A 78 13.08 8.33 -3.58
N ALA A 79 14.08 7.58 -3.10
CA ALA A 79 14.02 6.12 -3.03
C ALA A 79 12.85 5.66 -2.16
N GLY A 80 12.68 6.26 -0.97
CA GLY A 80 11.54 5.97 -0.09
C GLY A 80 10.19 6.32 -0.70
N ALA A 81 10.10 7.42 -1.46
CA ALA A 81 8.88 7.80 -2.17
C ALA A 81 8.53 6.84 -3.30
N LEU A 82 9.52 6.38 -4.07
CA LEU A 82 9.32 5.37 -5.12
C LEU A 82 8.88 4.03 -4.52
N GLU A 83 9.51 3.59 -3.44
CA GLU A 83 9.13 2.35 -2.76
C GLU A 83 7.71 2.44 -2.17
N LEU A 84 7.32 3.60 -1.62
CA LEU A 84 5.93 3.82 -1.21
C LEU A 84 4.98 3.86 -2.40
N HIS A 85 5.39 4.43 -3.53
CA HIS A 85 4.57 4.49 -4.74
C HIS A 85 4.36 3.11 -5.35
N GLU A 86 5.37 2.24 -5.31
CA GLU A 86 5.25 0.84 -5.73
C GLU A 86 4.31 0.06 -4.80
N ARG A 87 4.40 0.28 -3.48
CA ARG A 87 3.46 -0.32 -2.51
C ARG A 87 2.04 0.23 -2.64
N ALA A 88 1.91 1.53 -2.92
CA ALA A 88 0.62 2.19 -3.21
C ALA A 88 0.09 1.86 -4.62
N GLY A 89 0.93 1.25 -5.46
CA GLY A 89 0.58 0.72 -6.78
C GLY A 89 -0.28 -0.54 -6.74
N VAL A 90 -0.59 -1.05 -5.54
CA VAL A 90 -1.72 -1.95 -5.31
C VAL A 90 -3.00 -1.21 -5.73
N ARG A 91 -3.39 -1.44 -6.99
CA ARG A 91 -4.60 -0.86 -7.58
C ARG A 91 -5.80 -1.64 -7.08
N GLY A 92 -6.18 -1.28 -5.88
CA GLY A 92 -7.48 -1.57 -5.33
C GLY A 92 -7.50 -2.66 -4.29
N LEU A 93 -8.41 -2.49 -3.35
CA LEU A 93 -8.69 -3.48 -2.32
C LEU A 93 -9.91 -4.28 -2.75
N GLY A 94 -9.90 -5.57 -2.47
CA GLY A 94 -11.05 -6.43 -2.71
C GLY A 94 -11.29 -7.38 -1.56
N VAL A 95 -12.57 -7.68 -1.33
CA VAL A 95 -13.03 -8.64 -0.34
C VAL A 95 -13.41 -9.93 -1.05
N LEU A 96 -12.92 -11.07 -0.56
CA LEU A 96 -13.42 -12.37 -1.03
C LEU A 96 -14.87 -12.58 -0.57
N ARG A 97 -15.76 -12.88 -1.52
CA ARG A 97 -17.17 -13.23 -1.23
C ARG A 97 -17.35 -14.67 -0.77
N ALA A 98 -16.43 -15.55 -1.13
CA ALA A 98 -16.48 -16.99 -0.88
C ALA A 98 -15.08 -17.50 -0.49
N ALA A 99 -15.02 -18.42 0.49
CA ALA A 99 -13.77 -19.09 0.84
C ALA A 99 -13.31 -19.97 -0.32
N ARG A 100 -12.04 -19.88 -0.69
CA ARG A 100 -11.48 -20.62 -1.81
C ARG A 100 -9.97 -20.66 -1.78
N ASP A 101 -9.39 -21.68 -2.39
CA ASP A 101 -7.95 -21.74 -2.62
C ASP A 101 -7.53 -20.76 -3.73
N LEU A 102 -6.45 -20.04 -3.46
CA LEU A 102 -5.68 -19.27 -4.42
C LEU A 102 -4.77 -20.22 -5.18
N VAL A 103 -4.78 -20.11 -6.50
CA VAL A 103 -3.98 -20.98 -7.38
C VAL A 103 -2.75 -20.27 -7.94
N ASP A 104 -1.71 -21.02 -8.30
CA ASP A 104 -0.45 -20.48 -8.83
C ASP A 104 -0.57 -19.85 -10.22
N ALA A 105 -1.48 -20.36 -11.04
CA ALA A 105 -1.72 -19.93 -12.42
C ALA A 105 -3.22 -19.68 -12.70
N PRO A 106 -3.57 -18.78 -13.64
CA PRO A 106 -4.95 -18.43 -13.98
C PRO A 106 -5.63 -19.53 -14.81
N SER A 107 -5.78 -20.71 -14.23
CA SER A 107 -6.37 -21.88 -14.87
C SER A 107 -7.18 -22.69 -13.87
N SER A 108 -8.17 -23.43 -14.35
CA SER A 108 -8.98 -24.33 -13.50
C SER A 108 -8.16 -25.46 -12.88
N ASN A 109 -6.97 -25.72 -13.42
CA ASN A 109 -6.07 -26.80 -13.01
C ASN A 109 -4.85 -26.28 -12.25
N GLY A 110 -4.84 -24.99 -11.87
CA GLY A 110 -3.76 -24.40 -11.09
C GLY A 110 -3.63 -25.09 -9.73
N GLN A 111 -2.41 -25.22 -9.23
CA GLN A 111 -2.14 -25.83 -7.94
C GLN A 111 -2.51 -24.85 -6.82
N PRO A 112 -3.19 -25.31 -5.75
CA PRO A 112 -3.49 -24.45 -4.62
C PRO A 112 -2.19 -24.04 -3.90
N VAL A 113 -1.98 -22.73 -3.80
CA VAL A 113 -0.80 -22.13 -3.15
C VAL A 113 -1.14 -21.65 -1.75
N ALA A 114 -2.36 -21.16 -1.55
CA ALA A 114 -2.83 -20.67 -0.27
C ALA A 114 -4.36 -20.77 -0.18
N ALA A 115 -4.91 -20.98 1.00
CA ALA A 115 -6.35 -20.87 1.24
C ALA A 115 -6.72 -19.42 1.54
N ALA A 116 -7.87 -18.97 1.06
CA ALA A 116 -8.48 -17.69 1.38
C ALA A 116 -9.87 -17.89 2.01
N THR A 117 -10.22 -17.06 2.99
CA THR A 117 -11.50 -17.15 3.71
C THR A 117 -12.48 -16.05 3.29
N VAL A 118 -13.77 -16.27 3.54
CA VAL A 118 -14.82 -15.27 3.26
C VAL A 118 -14.53 -14.01 4.08
N GLY A 119 -14.59 -12.85 3.44
CA GLY A 119 -14.38 -11.57 4.13
C GLY A 119 -12.91 -11.16 4.25
N GLU A 120 -11.95 -12.00 3.84
CA GLU A 120 -10.55 -11.59 3.77
C GLU A 120 -10.37 -10.47 2.74
N VAL A 121 -9.61 -9.46 3.14
CA VAL A 121 -9.27 -8.29 2.31
C VAL A 121 -7.90 -8.51 1.72
N GLY A 122 -7.81 -8.43 0.39
CA GLY A 122 -6.56 -8.52 -0.35
C GLY A 122 -6.33 -7.33 -1.27
N ALA A 123 -5.07 -7.13 -1.60
CA ALA A 123 -4.61 -6.28 -2.69
C ALA A 123 -5.00 -6.91 -4.02
N LEU A 124 -5.74 -6.18 -4.85
CA LEU A 124 -6.05 -6.58 -6.22
C LEU A 124 -4.83 -6.31 -7.10
N GLY A 125 -4.38 -7.36 -7.78
CA GLY A 125 -3.28 -7.32 -8.72
C GLY A 125 -3.76 -7.34 -10.17
N ILE A 126 -2.99 -8.03 -11.01
CA ILE A 126 -3.26 -8.12 -12.45
C ILE A 126 -4.52 -8.97 -12.70
N ARG A 127 -5.33 -8.54 -13.67
CA ARG A 127 -6.47 -9.30 -14.18
C ARG A 127 -6.10 -9.96 -15.51
N GLU A 128 -6.30 -11.26 -15.60
CA GLU A 128 -6.13 -12.06 -16.82
C GLU A 128 -7.45 -12.77 -17.15
N GLY A 129 -8.26 -12.13 -18.00
CA GLY A 129 -9.58 -12.63 -18.37
C GLY A 129 -10.52 -12.76 -17.15
N PRO A 130 -11.02 -13.97 -16.83
CA PRO A 130 -11.88 -14.20 -15.67
C PRO A 130 -11.10 -14.36 -14.37
N TRP A 131 -9.76 -14.33 -14.39
CA TRP A 131 -8.91 -14.48 -13.22
C TRP A 131 -8.33 -13.14 -12.77
N LEU A 132 -8.16 -13.00 -11.47
CA LEU A 132 -7.55 -11.86 -10.82
C LEU A 132 -6.50 -12.38 -9.85
N ARG A 133 -5.32 -11.77 -9.86
CA ARG A 133 -4.32 -12.05 -8.85
C ARG A 133 -4.68 -11.29 -7.58
N LEU A 134 -4.79 -12.00 -6.48
CA LEU A 134 -5.04 -11.45 -5.16
C LEU A 134 -3.82 -11.70 -4.28
N ASP A 135 -3.34 -10.65 -3.64
CA ASP A 135 -2.31 -10.75 -2.61
C ASP A 135 -2.98 -10.50 -1.26
N LEU A 136 -2.88 -11.44 -0.33
CA LEU A 136 -3.42 -11.36 1.03
C LEU A 136 -2.35 -10.95 2.06
N GLY A 137 -1.12 -10.67 1.62
CA GLY A 137 0.02 -10.33 2.44
C GLY A 137 0.94 -11.52 2.73
N GLY A 138 2.23 -11.24 2.90
CA GLY A 138 3.26 -12.24 3.15
C GLY A 138 3.48 -13.17 1.96
N ALA A 139 3.41 -14.48 2.19
CA ALA A 139 3.56 -15.51 1.15
C ALA A 139 2.21 -15.95 0.54
N ARG A 140 1.09 -15.33 0.93
CA ARG A 140 -0.26 -15.73 0.54
C ARG A 140 -0.74 -14.91 -0.65
N ALA A 141 -0.15 -15.15 -1.82
CA ALA A 141 -0.57 -14.54 -3.07
C ALA A 141 -0.88 -15.60 -4.13
N GLY A 142 -1.94 -15.39 -4.90
CA GLY A 142 -2.30 -16.29 -6.00
C GLY A 142 -3.51 -15.80 -6.79
N TRP A 143 -3.93 -16.61 -7.75
CA TRP A 143 -5.03 -16.29 -8.65
C TRP A 143 -6.35 -16.80 -8.12
N VAL A 144 -7.38 -16.00 -8.32
CA VAL A 144 -8.77 -16.31 -7.96
C VAL A 144 -9.69 -15.82 -9.08
N PRO A 145 -10.84 -16.46 -9.34
CA PRO A 145 -11.79 -15.92 -10.29
C PRO A 145 -12.30 -14.56 -9.86
N ALA A 146 -12.30 -13.58 -10.77
CA ALA A 146 -12.71 -12.20 -10.51
C ALA A 146 -14.14 -12.11 -9.95
N ALA A 147 -15.03 -13.03 -10.33
CA ALA A 147 -16.41 -13.11 -9.82
C ALA A 147 -16.49 -13.45 -8.32
N ALA A 148 -15.44 -14.03 -7.73
CA ALA A 148 -15.38 -14.36 -6.32
C ALA A 148 -14.91 -13.17 -5.45
N VAL A 149 -14.49 -12.07 -6.06
CA VAL A 149 -13.96 -10.89 -5.36
C VAL A 149 -14.92 -9.71 -5.54
N LEU A 150 -15.19 -9.01 -4.45
CA LEU A 150 -15.89 -7.73 -4.45
C LEU A 150 -14.84 -6.61 -4.35
N PRO A 151 -14.63 -5.79 -5.41
CA PRO A 151 -13.77 -4.61 -5.29
C PRO A 151 -14.38 -3.61 -4.30
N LEU A 152 -13.55 -3.05 -3.44
CA LEU A 152 -13.90 -2.02 -2.45
C LEU A 152 -13.69 -0.60 -3.00
N ASP A 153 -12.92 -0.48 -4.08
CA ASP A 153 -12.74 0.76 -4.80
C ASP A 153 -14.09 1.17 -5.40
N GLY A 154 -14.59 2.35 -5.06
CA GLY A 154 -15.85 2.91 -5.57
C GLY A 154 -15.89 3.14 -7.09
N ALA A 155 -14.91 2.65 -7.84
CA ALA A 155 -14.96 2.53 -9.29
C ALA A 155 -15.83 1.34 -9.67
N GLY A 156 -17.14 1.48 -9.43
CA GLY A 156 -18.13 0.77 -10.21
C GLY A 156 -17.87 1.12 -11.68
N VAL A 157 -17.35 0.17 -12.43
CA VAL A 157 -17.27 0.28 -13.89
C VAL A 157 -18.64 -0.19 -14.41
N ASP A 158 -19.37 0.76 -14.96
CA ASP A 158 -20.53 0.58 -15.84
C ASP A 158 -20.21 -0.36 -17.01
#